data_AF-A0A352AGD8-F1
#
_entry.id   AF-A0A352AGD8-F1
#
_cell.length_a   1.000
_cell.length_b   1.000
_cell.length_c   1.000
_cell.angle_alpha   90.00
_cell.angle_beta   90.00
_cell.angle_gamma   90.00
#
_symmetry.space_group_name_H-M   'P 1'
#
loop_
_entity.id
_entity.type
_entity.pdbx_description
1 polymer ?
#
loop_
_entity_poly.entity_id
_entity_poly.type
_entity_poly.pdbx_seq_one_letter_code
_entity_poly.pdbx_strand_id
1 'polypeptide(L)'
;WGGSGGSEFSPPQSWGGWGGQEAKQIIELNSFDTLVSGEYLHQQRVLLTVGYKALPLFRSWHDRSTLFARILPSVTSLEAAIAAGFTSDRIIAMRPPVSAEVEKALWHHWDISLVVTKASGVAGKEEVKRAVAVELGIPLIIIARPPVEYPQQTSNMLEALDFCQRCMKIFDS
;
A
#
# COMPACT_ATOMS: atom_id res chain seq x y z
N TRP A 1 11.64 29.51 23.87
CA TRP A 1 11.39 29.45 22.42
C TRP A 1 11.97 28.13 21.95
N GLY A 2 11.08 27.18 21.67
CA GLY A 2 11.39 25.76 21.55
C GLY A 2 12.05 25.41 20.21
N GLY A 3 13.07 24.56 20.28
CA GLY A 3 13.75 23.98 19.13
C GLY A 3 12.99 22.76 18.62
N SER A 4 12.67 22.79 17.33
CA SER A 4 12.02 21.75 16.55
C SER A 4 12.94 20.55 16.40
N GLY A 5 12.63 19.43 17.07
CA GLY A 5 13.29 18.16 16.87
C GLY A 5 12.83 17.52 15.57
N GLY A 6 13.64 17.59 14.52
CA GLY A 6 13.53 16.69 13.37
C GLY A 6 14.09 15.34 13.77
N SER A 7 13.24 14.31 13.84
CA SER A 7 13.67 12.93 14.01
C SER A 7 14.25 12.42 12.68
N GLU A 8 15.56 12.58 12.52
CA GLU A 8 16.35 12.02 11.44
C GLU A 8 16.43 10.49 11.63
N PHE A 9 15.66 9.74 10.85
CA PHE A 9 15.68 8.27 10.90
C PHE A 9 16.93 7.77 10.18
N SER A 10 17.87 7.20 10.94
CA SER A 10 19.04 6.49 10.40
C SER A 10 18.70 5.00 10.20
N PRO A 11 18.88 4.41 9.01
CA PRO A 11 18.71 2.97 8.84
C PRO A 11 19.86 2.18 9.50
N PRO A 12 19.60 1.00 10.09
CA PRO A 12 20.61 0.26 10.84
C PRO A 12 21.71 -0.33 9.93
N GLN A 13 22.96 -0.04 10.31
CA GLN A 13 24.16 -0.63 9.74
C GLN A 13 24.38 -2.03 10.31
N SER A 14 23.82 -3.07 9.67
CA SER A 14 24.34 -4.45 9.57
C SER A 14 23.21 -5.44 9.34
N TRP A 15 23.09 -5.92 8.11
CA TRP A 15 22.35 -7.16 7.81
C TRP A 15 23.38 -8.29 7.80
N GLY A 16 23.84 -8.67 8.99
CA GLY A 16 24.82 -9.74 9.17
C GLY A 16 24.43 -10.60 10.38
N GLY A 17 23.98 -11.82 10.13
CA GLY A 17 23.76 -12.85 11.15
C GLY A 17 22.31 -13.32 11.25
N TRP A 18 21.94 -14.36 10.50
CA TRP A 18 20.67 -15.06 10.72
C TRP A 18 20.83 -16.02 11.89
N GLY A 19 20.32 -15.61 13.04
CA GLY A 19 20.36 -16.38 14.29
C GLY A 19 19.48 -15.73 15.35
N GLY A 20 18.18 -15.59 15.07
CA GLY A 20 17.21 -15.06 16.04
C GLY A 20 15.83 -14.88 15.39
N GLN A 21 14.79 -15.33 16.08
CA GLN A 21 13.40 -15.05 15.71
C GLN A 21 13.15 -13.53 15.82
N GLU A 22 13.23 -12.78 14.73
CA GLU A 22 13.10 -11.32 14.76
C GLU A 22 11.87 -10.80 14.02
N ALA A 23 10.97 -10.23 14.83
CA ALA A 23 9.94 -9.23 14.56
C ALA A 23 9.10 -9.31 13.27
N LYS A 24 7.87 -9.81 13.46
CA LYS A 24 6.69 -9.62 12.61
C LYS A 24 6.32 -8.13 12.52
N GLN A 25 7.00 -7.35 11.67
CA GLN A 25 6.81 -5.89 11.65
C GLN A 25 5.75 -5.46 10.63
N ILE A 26 4.61 -5.03 11.15
CA ILE A 26 3.71 -4.12 10.43
C ILE A 26 4.28 -2.71 10.64
N ILE A 27 4.53 -1.99 9.53
CA ILE A 27 5.11 -0.65 9.53
C ILE A 27 4.07 0.31 8.93
N GLU A 28 3.74 1.38 9.63
CA GLU A 28 2.82 2.39 9.12
C GLU A 28 3.60 3.64 8.69
N LEU A 29 3.38 4.09 7.44
CA LEU A 29 4.02 5.28 6.88
C LEU A 29 2.97 6.28 6.43
N ASN A 30 3.27 7.58 6.56
CA ASN A 30 2.30 8.64 6.29
C ASN A 30 2.16 9.02 4.80
N SER A 31 3.10 8.61 3.95
CA SER A 31 3.10 8.94 2.53
C SER A 31 3.88 7.93 1.69
N PHE A 32 3.64 7.97 0.37
CA PHE A 32 4.49 7.26 -0.58
C PHE A 32 5.89 7.85 -0.64
N ASP A 33 6.03 9.16 -0.50
CA ASP A 33 7.33 9.85 -0.52
C ASP A 33 8.28 9.31 0.56
N THR A 34 7.78 9.09 1.78
CA THR A 34 8.57 8.46 2.86
C THR A 34 8.99 7.04 2.49
N LEU A 35 8.10 6.27 1.86
CA LEU A 35 8.42 4.91 1.42
C LEU A 35 9.51 4.90 0.34
N VAL A 36 9.35 5.73 -0.72
CA VAL A 36 10.25 5.68 -1.88
C VAL A 36 11.58 6.39 -1.66
N SER A 37 11.64 7.32 -0.69
CA SER A 37 12.88 8.02 -0.32
C SER A 37 13.68 7.27 0.76
N GLY A 38 13.05 6.33 1.46
CA GLY A 38 13.73 5.45 2.42
C GLY A 38 14.27 4.17 1.76
N GLU A 39 15.00 3.36 2.52
CA GLU A 39 15.61 2.11 2.03
C GLU A 39 14.75 0.85 2.27
N TYR A 40 13.46 1.02 2.57
CA TYR A 40 12.55 -0.09 2.90
C TYR A 40 12.44 -1.17 1.82
N LEU A 41 12.57 -0.78 0.55
CA LEU A 41 12.40 -1.69 -0.58
C LEU A 41 13.71 -2.34 -1.03
N HIS A 42 14.86 -1.87 -0.56
CA HIS A 42 16.17 -2.26 -1.07
C HIS A 42 16.40 -3.77 -0.94
N GLN A 43 16.77 -4.42 -2.04
CA GLN A 43 16.99 -5.87 -2.13
C GLN A 43 15.78 -6.73 -1.72
N GLN A 44 14.57 -6.17 -1.71
CA GLN A 44 13.33 -6.90 -1.39
C GLN A 44 12.61 -7.40 -2.64
N ARG A 45 11.76 -8.42 -2.43
CA ARG A 45 10.75 -8.90 -3.36
C ARG A 45 9.39 -8.36 -2.92
N VAL A 46 8.98 -7.26 -3.54
CA VAL A 46 7.93 -6.38 -3.03
C VAL A 46 6.61 -6.61 -3.77
N LEU A 47 5.56 -6.97 -3.05
CA LEU A 47 4.20 -6.98 -3.58
C LEU A 47 3.49 -5.65 -3.31
N LEU A 48 3.26 -4.87 -4.37
CA LEU A 48 2.54 -3.61 -4.34
C LEU A 48 1.04 -3.86 -4.53
N THR A 49 0.26 -3.64 -3.47
CA THR A 49 -1.21 -3.71 -3.48
C THR A 49 -1.88 -2.33 -3.35
N VAL A 50 -1.21 -1.32 -3.93
CA VAL A 50 -1.53 0.12 -3.77
C VAL A 50 -2.34 0.71 -4.94
N GLY A 51 -2.70 -0.13 -5.92
CA GLY A 51 -3.42 0.26 -7.14
C GLY A 51 -2.54 0.93 -8.19
N TYR A 52 -3.00 0.92 -9.45
CA TYR A 52 -2.18 1.27 -10.60
C TYR A 52 -1.66 2.72 -10.60
N LYS A 53 -2.44 3.68 -10.06
CA LYS A 53 -2.08 5.10 -10.06
C LYS A 53 -0.81 5.43 -9.28
N ALA A 54 -0.43 4.59 -8.31
CA ALA A 54 0.77 4.80 -7.50
C ALA A 54 2.01 4.09 -8.09
N LEU A 55 1.84 3.18 -9.06
CA LEU A 55 2.96 2.42 -9.62
C LEU A 55 4.08 3.29 -10.24
N PRO A 56 3.80 4.43 -10.91
CA PRO A 56 4.86 5.28 -11.44
C PRO A 56 5.87 5.77 -10.40
N LEU A 57 5.47 5.87 -9.12
CA LEU A 57 6.35 6.30 -8.02
C LEU A 57 7.48 5.31 -7.75
N PHE A 58 7.34 4.05 -8.17
CA PHE A 58 8.28 2.97 -7.90
C PHE A 58 9.23 2.68 -9.07
N ARG A 59 9.19 3.49 -10.14
CA ARG A 59 9.97 3.21 -11.36
C ARG A 59 11.48 3.12 -11.09
N SER A 60 12.02 3.96 -10.21
CA SER A 60 13.43 3.97 -9.80
C SER A 60 13.82 2.88 -8.81
N TRP A 61 12.94 1.92 -8.54
CA TRP A 61 13.20 0.78 -7.66
C TRP A 61 13.31 -0.54 -8.42
N HIS A 62 13.04 -0.58 -9.73
CA HIS A 62 13.14 -1.80 -10.53
C HIS A 62 14.56 -2.36 -10.65
N ASP A 63 15.58 -1.52 -10.44
CA ASP A 63 17.02 -1.87 -10.44
C ASP A 63 17.54 -2.27 -9.04
N ARG A 64 16.86 -1.83 -7.97
CA ARG A 64 17.25 -2.07 -6.58
C ARG A 64 16.40 -3.13 -5.86
N SER A 65 15.28 -3.54 -6.47
CA SER A 65 14.29 -4.43 -5.89
C SER A 65 13.58 -5.24 -6.97
N THR A 66 13.00 -6.39 -6.58
CA THR A 66 12.07 -7.12 -7.45
C THR A 66 10.64 -6.70 -7.11
N LEU A 67 9.99 -5.96 -8.00
CA LEU A 67 8.66 -5.42 -7.76
C LEU A 67 7.57 -6.24 -8.46
N PHE A 68 6.50 -6.56 -7.74
CA PHE A 68 5.27 -7.15 -8.24
C PHE A 68 4.11 -6.18 -8.03
N ALA A 69 3.24 -6.03 -9.03
CA ALA A 69 2.08 -5.15 -8.95
C ALA A 69 0.79 -5.97 -8.97
N ARG A 70 -0.05 -5.80 -7.93
CA ARG A 70 -1.44 -6.26 -7.99
C ARG A 70 -2.37 -5.14 -8.42
N ILE A 71 -3.06 -5.36 -9.53
CA ILE A 71 -3.95 -4.39 -10.16
C ILE A 71 -5.32 -5.00 -10.45
N LEU A 72 -6.31 -4.15 -10.73
CA LEU A 72 -7.58 -4.61 -11.25
C LEU A 72 -7.41 -5.13 -12.68
N PRO A 73 -8.22 -6.11 -13.12
CA PRO A 73 -8.20 -6.62 -14.48
C PRO A 73 -8.88 -5.61 -15.43
N SER A 74 -8.20 -4.51 -15.72
CA SER A 74 -8.61 -3.53 -16.71
C SER A 74 -7.43 -3.10 -17.57
N VAL A 75 -7.72 -2.76 -18.84
CA VAL A 75 -6.71 -2.31 -19.81
C VAL A 75 -5.93 -1.12 -19.28
N THR A 76 -6.61 -0.10 -18.76
CA THR A 76 -5.98 1.08 -18.16
C THR A 76 -5.03 0.74 -17.02
N SER A 77 -5.37 -0.25 -16.18
CA SER A 77 -4.50 -0.64 -15.07
C SER A 77 -3.26 -1.37 -15.58
N LEU A 78 -3.42 -2.21 -16.60
CA LEU A 78 -2.34 -2.98 -17.22
C LEU A 78 -1.37 -2.05 -17.95
N GLU A 79 -1.88 -1.12 -18.76
CA GLU A 79 -1.08 -0.11 -19.47
C GLU A 79 -0.28 0.74 -18.49
N ALA A 80 -0.89 1.19 -17.40
CA ALA A 80 -0.21 1.96 -16.37
C ALA A 80 0.90 1.16 -15.66
N ALA A 81 0.70 -0.14 -15.43
CA ALA A 81 1.72 -1.01 -14.85
C ALA A 81 2.91 -1.23 -15.81
N ILE A 82 2.64 -1.50 -17.09
CA ILE A 82 3.68 -1.65 -18.12
C ILE A 82 4.46 -0.34 -18.28
N ALA A 83 3.76 0.80 -18.37
CA ALA A 83 4.38 2.12 -18.43
C ALA A 83 5.20 2.44 -17.18
N ALA A 84 4.87 1.89 -16.02
CA ALA A 84 5.65 2.04 -14.80
C ALA A 84 6.94 1.19 -14.78
N GLY A 85 7.10 0.21 -15.68
CA GLY A 85 8.29 -0.64 -15.80
C GLY A 85 8.07 -2.10 -15.40
N PHE A 86 6.84 -2.50 -15.09
CA PHE A 86 6.54 -3.89 -14.74
C PHE A 86 6.46 -4.77 -16.00
N THR A 87 7.16 -5.90 -15.96
CA THR A 87 7.04 -6.97 -16.96
C THR A 87 5.78 -7.80 -16.68
N SER A 88 5.25 -8.49 -17.70
CA SER A 88 4.00 -9.24 -17.58
C SER A 88 4.03 -10.33 -16.51
N ASP A 89 5.18 -10.96 -16.28
CA ASP A 89 5.39 -11.97 -15.22
C ASP A 89 5.36 -11.40 -13.79
N ARG A 90 5.41 -10.06 -13.66
CA ARG A 90 5.37 -9.32 -12.39
C ARG A 90 4.04 -8.59 -12.15
N ILE A 91 3.03 -8.87 -12.96
CA ILE A 91 1.71 -8.23 -12.88
C ILE A 91 0.65 -9.27 -12.49
N ILE A 92 -0.08 -8.99 -11.43
CA ILE A 92 -1.17 -9.82 -10.91
C ILE A 92 -2.48 -9.06 -11.12
N ALA A 93 -3.19 -9.36 -12.21
CA ALA A 93 -4.46 -8.74 -12.55
C ALA A 93 -5.63 -9.51 -11.89
N MET A 94 -6.08 -9.08 -10.73
CA MET A 94 -7.11 -9.79 -9.95
C MET A 94 -8.08 -8.82 -9.26
N ARG A 95 -9.37 -9.15 -9.25
CA ARG A 95 -10.41 -8.36 -8.59
C ARG A 95 -10.57 -8.82 -7.12
N PRO A 96 -10.42 -7.92 -6.13
CA PRO A 96 -10.74 -8.24 -4.73
C PRO A 96 -12.26 -8.38 -4.50
N PRO A 97 -12.71 -9.07 -3.43
CA PRO A 97 -11.92 -9.61 -2.32
C PRO A 97 -11.12 -10.87 -2.69
N VAL A 98 -9.97 -11.07 -2.03
CA VAL A 98 -9.08 -12.23 -2.19
C VAL A 98 -9.06 -12.96 -0.85
N SER A 99 -9.18 -14.29 -0.85
CA SER A 99 -9.12 -15.08 0.38
C SER A 99 -7.69 -15.10 0.95
N ALA A 100 -7.57 -15.37 2.25
CA ALA A 100 -6.28 -15.52 2.91
C ALA A 100 -5.44 -16.66 2.28
N GLU A 101 -6.08 -17.76 1.89
CA GLU A 101 -5.43 -18.90 1.24
C GLU A 101 -4.82 -18.51 -0.11
N VAL A 102 -5.55 -17.73 -0.92
CA VAL A 102 -5.04 -17.25 -2.20
C VAL A 102 -3.92 -16.23 -1.98
N GLU A 103 -4.07 -15.28 -1.04
CA GLU A 103 -2.94 -14.38 -0.69
C GLU A 103 -1.68 -15.17 -0.32
N LYS A 104 -1.79 -16.17 0.56
CA LYS A 104 -0.66 -17.03 0.95
C LYS A 104 -0.01 -17.74 -0.24
N ALA A 105 -0.83 -18.36 -1.09
CA ALA A 105 -0.35 -19.05 -2.27
C ALA A 105 0.40 -18.11 -3.23
N LEU A 106 -0.14 -16.90 -3.45
CA LEU A 106 0.52 -15.88 -4.28
C LEU A 106 1.85 -15.42 -3.65
N TRP A 107 1.87 -15.15 -2.35
CA TRP A 107 3.08 -14.65 -1.68
C TRP A 107 4.19 -15.70 -1.70
N HIS A 108 3.86 -16.98 -1.51
CA HIS A 108 4.82 -18.07 -1.66
C HIS A 108 5.26 -18.27 -3.11
N HIS A 109 4.34 -18.25 -4.07
CA HIS A 109 4.66 -18.51 -5.47
C HIS A 109 5.69 -17.51 -6.03
N TRP A 110 5.58 -16.23 -5.65
CA TRP A 110 6.54 -15.20 -6.06
C TRP A 110 7.64 -14.93 -5.04
N ASP A 111 7.75 -15.72 -3.97
CA ASP A 111 8.74 -15.52 -2.92
C ASP A 111 8.74 -14.07 -2.41
N ILE A 112 7.56 -13.58 -2.03
CA ILE A 112 7.37 -12.20 -1.58
C ILE A 112 8.02 -12.04 -0.20
N SER A 113 8.90 -11.05 -0.08
CA SER A 113 9.60 -10.74 1.17
C SER A 113 9.08 -9.45 1.83
N LEU A 114 8.26 -8.66 1.12
CA LEU A 114 7.66 -7.43 1.63
C LEU A 114 6.33 -7.14 0.92
N VAL A 115 5.31 -6.73 1.66
CA VAL A 115 4.03 -6.28 1.08
C VAL A 115 3.82 -4.81 1.38
N VAL A 116 3.41 -4.04 0.37
CA VAL A 116 2.98 -2.64 0.53
C VAL A 116 1.50 -2.53 0.22
N THR A 117 0.72 -1.93 1.12
CA THR A 117 -0.72 -1.68 0.93
C THR A 117 -1.06 -0.25 1.30
N LYS A 118 -2.16 0.27 0.73
CA LYS A 118 -2.80 1.51 1.21
C LYS A 118 -3.78 1.18 2.33
N ALA A 119 -3.96 2.12 3.26
CA ALA A 119 -5.10 2.10 4.17
C ALA A 119 -6.41 2.26 3.38
N SER A 120 -7.37 1.39 3.64
CA SER A 120 -8.61 1.20 2.87
C SER A 120 -9.77 2.07 3.35
N GLY A 121 -9.54 2.98 4.30
CA GLY A 121 -10.52 3.97 4.78
C GLY A 121 -11.64 3.41 5.66
N VAL A 122 -11.78 2.08 5.73
CA VAL A 122 -12.65 1.38 6.70
C VAL A 122 -11.72 0.52 7.56
N ALA A 123 -11.68 0.79 8.86
CA ALA A 123 -10.95 -0.03 9.80
C ALA A 123 -11.33 -1.51 9.62
N GLY A 124 -10.35 -2.37 9.32
CA GLY A 124 -10.54 -3.82 9.19
C GLY A 124 -10.56 -4.40 7.77
N LYS A 125 -10.56 -3.61 6.68
CA LYS A 125 -10.49 -4.19 5.31
C LYS A 125 -9.07 -4.64 4.90
N GLU A 126 -8.04 -4.33 5.68
CA GLU A 126 -6.69 -4.93 5.53
C GLU A 126 -6.50 -6.20 6.36
N GLU A 127 -7.51 -6.66 7.11
CA GLU A 127 -7.36 -7.74 8.10
C GLU A 127 -6.77 -9.00 7.48
N VAL A 128 -7.22 -9.38 6.28
CA VAL A 128 -6.68 -10.54 5.56
C VAL A 128 -5.18 -10.40 5.31
N LYS A 129 -4.70 -9.22 4.87
CA LYS A 129 -3.28 -9.01 4.60
C LYS A 129 -2.46 -8.96 5.89
N ARG A 130 -2.98 -8.33 6.94
CA ARG A 130 -2.34 -8.30 8.26
C ARG A 130 -2.21 -9.71 8.83
N ALA A 131 -3.28 -10.50 8.79
CA ALA A 131 -3.27 -11.89 9.23
C ALA A 131 -2.29 -12.74 8.42
N VAL A 132 -2.30 -12.63 7.09
CA VAL A 132 -1.37 -13.38 6.22
C VAL A 132 0.08 -12.95 6.43
N ALA A 133 0.36 -11.66 6.61
CA ALA A 133 1.69 -11.15 6.97
C ALA A 133 2.21 -11.72 8.29
N VAL A 134 1.35 -11.74 9.31
CA VAL A 134 1.67 -12.31 10.62
C VAL A 134 1.89 -13.83 10.55
N GLU A 135 1.08 -14.53 9.76
CA GLU A 135 1.15 -15.99 9.57
C GLU A 135 2.43 -16.38 8.82
N LEU A 136 2.75 -15.68 7.73
CA LEU A 136 3.91 -15.98 6.89
C LEU A 136 5.22 -15.35 7.37
N GLY A 137 5.18 -14.47 8.38
CA GLY A 137 6.35 -13.73 8.85
C GLY A 137 6.88 -12.72 7.82
N ILE A 138 6.03 -12.25 6.92
CA ILE A 138 6.39 -11.28 5.87
C ILE A 138 6.03 -9.87 6.35
N PRO A 139 6.97 -8.91 6.38
CA PRO A 139 6.69 -7.53 6.74
C PRO A 139 5.61 -6.89 5.86
N LEU A 140 4.78 -6.04 6.48
CA LEU A 140 3.69 -5.33 5.82
C LEU A 140 3.81 -3.83 6.05
N ILE A 141 4.05 -3.07 4.99
CA ILE A 141 4.02 -1.60 5.02
C ILE A 141 2.64 -1.11 4.63
N ILE A 142 2.07 -0.23 5.46
CA ILE A 142 0.76 0.37 5.26
C ILE A 142 0.94 1.86 5.09
N ILE A 143 0.59 2.37 3.90
CA ILE A 143 0.57 3.79 3.62
C ILE A 143 -0.74 4.37 4.13
N ALA A 144 -0.66 5.17 5.18
CA ALA A 144 -1.78 5.90 5.73
C ALA A 144 -2.38 6.83 4.66
N ARG A 145 -3.68 7.09 4.77
CA ARG A 145 -4.30 8.12 3.94
C ARG A 145 -3.80 9.48 4.47
N PRO A 146 -3.40 10.43 3.60
CA PRO A 146 -3.18 11.79 4.06
C PRO A 146 -4.45 12.28 4.78
N PRO A 147 -4.33 13.08 5.86
CA PRO A 147 -5.50 13.66 6.51
C PRO A 147 -6.22 14.52 5.47
N VAL A 148 -7.33 14.02 4.96
CA VAL A 148 -8.25 14.80 4.14
C VAL A 148 -9.31 15.28 5.11
N GLU A 149 -9.34 16.58 5.39
CA GLU A 149 -10.50 17.19 6.04
C GLU A 149 -11.68 17.04 5.10
N TYR A 150 -12.50 16.02 5.32
CA TYR A 150 -13.81 15.94 4.71
C TYR A 150 -14.70 16.90 5.50
N PRO A 151 -15.13 18.04 4.93
CA PRO A 151 -15.95 19.00 5.68
C PRO A 151 -17.25 18.34 6.17
N GLN A 152 -17.74 17.29 5.48
CA GLN A 152 -18.86 16.47 5.92
C GLN A 152 -18.67 15.00 5.48
N GLN A 153 -18.79 14.07 6.43
CA GLN A 153 -18.75 12.63 6.19
C GLN A 153 -19.92 11.98 6.93
N THR A 154 -20.70 11.16 6.24
CA THR A 154 -21.81 10.41 6.83
C THR A 154 -21.82 8.97 6.31
N SER A 155 -22.17 8.02 7.18
CA SER A 155 -22.48 6.63 6.81
C SER A 155 -23.98 6.40 6.62
N ASN A 156 -24.79 7.44 6.80
CA ASN A 156 -26.24 7.39 6.69
C ASN A 156 -26.69 7.86 5.29
N MET A 157 -27.43 6.99 4.60
CA MET A 157 -27.95 7.27 3.27
C MET A 157 -28.91 8.48 3.24
N LEU A 158 -29.69 8.71 4.30
CA LEU A 158 -30.61 9.85 4.37
C LEU A 158 -29.86 11.17 4.52
N GLU A 159 -28.78 11.19 5.31
CA GLU A 159 -27.91 12.37 5.43
C GLU A 159 -27.16 12.67 4.13
N ALA A 160 -26.77 11.62 3.39
CA ALA A 160 -26.16 11.79 2.07
C ALA A 160 -27.14 12.38 1.04
N LEU A 161 -28.41 11.98 1.07
CA LEU A 161 -29.46 12.53 0.21
C LEU A 161 -29.76 13.99 0.54
N ASP A 162 -29.88 14.32 1.82
CA ASP A 162 -30.13 15.69 2.27
C ASP A 162 -28.94 16.62 1.93
N PHE A 163 -27.70 16.12 2.01
CA PHE A 163 -26.52 16.81 1.50
C PHE A 163 -26.62 17.13 0.00
N CYS A 164 -26.92 16.14 -0.83
CA CYS A 164 -27.06 16.32 -2.28
C CYS A 164 -28.14 17.36 -2.61
N GLN A 165 -29.27 17.33 -1.90
CA GLN A 165 -30.37 18.28 -2.10
C GLN A 165 -30.00 19.71 -1.68
N ARG A 166 -29.24 19.88 -0.58
CA ARG A 166 -28.77 21.20 -0.13
C ARG A 166 -27.78 21.83 -1.12
N CYS A 167 -26.87 21.05 -1.69
CA CYS A 167 -25.93 21.55 -2.70
C CYS A 167 -26.61 21.92 -4.03
N MET A 168 -27.66 21.19 -4.45
CA MET A 168 -28.41 21.52 -5.68
C MET A 168 -29.21 22.82 -5.57
N LYS A 169 -29.80 23.11 -4.40
CA LYS A 169 -30.55 24.36 -4.17
C LYS A 169 -29.70 25.63 -4.25
N ILE A 170 -28.38 25.52 -4.06
CA ILE A 170 -27.44 26.65 -4.16
C ILE A 170 -27.19 27.04 -5.62
N PHE A 171 -27.43 26.14 -6.60
CA PHE A 171 -27.21 26.41 -8.02
C PHE A 171 -28.45 26.94 -8.77
N ASP A 172 -29.64 26.86 -8.15
CA ASP A 172 -30.91 27.37 -8.71
C ASP A 172 -31.30 28.77 -8.17
N SER A 173 -30.37 29.50 -7.54
CA SER A 173 -30.56 30.88 -7.02
C SER A 173 -29.65 31.87 -7.74
#